data_AF-A0A177F9N4-F1
#
_entry.id   AF-A0A177F9N4-F1
#
_cell.length_a   1.000
_cell.length_b   1.000
_cell.length_c   1.000
_cell.angle_alpha   90.00
_cell.angle_beta   90.00
_cell.angle_gamma   90.00
#
_symmetry.space_group_name_H-M   'P 1'
#
loop_
_entity.id
_entity.type
_entity.pdbx_description
1 polymer ?
#
loop_
_entity_poly.entity_id
_entity_poly.type
_entity_poly.pdbx_seq_one_letter_code
_entity_poly.pdbx_strand_id
1 'polypeptide(L)'
;MATRRNNVSEKTISEAQGGPPPSDQVSDTSPAVPAAVIYKLLAFTVAMICAPIGSYFLLLNSVFRGNAIYSGAFAAVVANVVLIGYIIVAWKEDDSENIEAEKKLKKAQ
;
A
#
# COMPACT_ATOMS: atom_id res chain seq x y z
N MET A 1 29.16 25.57 48.53
CA MET A 1 29.75 24.95 47.32
C MET A 1 29.46 23.47 47.31
N ALA A 2 29.19 22.92 46.11
CA ALA A 2 29.03 21.51 45.73
C ALA A 2 27.66 20.83 45.91
N THR A 3 26.94 20.79 44.79
CA THR A 3 25.78 19.98 44.38
C THR A 3 25.89 18.48 44.72
N ARG A 4 24.81 17.89 45.24
CA ARG A 4 24.50 16.47 45.05
C ARG A 4 23.29 16.35 44.12
N ARG A 5 23.46 15.66 42.99
CA ARG A 5 22.38 15.26 42.08
C ARG A 5 21.44 14.31 42.84
N ASN A 6 20.16 14.65 42.94
CA ASN A 6 19.15 13.64 43.24
C ASN A 6 18.56 13.16 41.92
N ASN A 7 18.88 11.92 41.59
CA ASN A 7 18.41 11.21 40.41
C ASN A 7 16.91 10.94 40.63
N VAL A 8 16.05 11.52 39.78
CA VAL A 8 14.59 11.31 39.83
C VAL A 8 14.31 9.90 39.28
N SER A 9 14.60 8.90 40.09
CA SER A 9 14.21 7.51 39.90
C SER A 9 13.35 7.10 41.08
N GLU A 10 12.10 7.54 41.10
CA GLU A 10 10.97 6.75 41.56
C GLU A 10 9.71 7.58 41.34
N LYS A 11 9.16 7.51 40.12
CA LYS A 11 7.73 7.66 40.00
C LYS A 11 7.16 6.34 40.54
N THR A 12 6.98 6.26 41.85
CA THR A 12 6.24 5.19 42.51
C THR A 12 4.85 5.19 41.87
N ILE A 13 4.68 4.32 40.89
CA ILE A 13 3.40 4.03 40.26
C ILE A 13 2.56 3.44 41.39
N SER A 14 1.49 4.12 41.73
CA SER A 14 0.57 3.73 42.79
C SER A 14 0.10 2.29 42.58
N GLU A 15 0.51 1.39 43.47
CA GLU A 15 0.10 -0.02 43.60
C GLU A 15 -1.38 -0.20 44.01
N ALA A 16 -2.23 0.82 43.82
CA ALA A 16 -3.60 0.86 44.36
C ALA A 16 -4.71 0.86 43.30
N GLN A 17 -4.40 0.67 42.02
CA GLN A 17 -5.40 0.35 40.99
C GLN A 17 -5.03 -0.96 40.33
N GLY A 18 -5.82 -2.00 40.64
CA GLY A 18 -5.75 -3.33 40.02
C GLY A 18 -6.03 -3.28 38.52
N GLY A 19 -5.08 -2.75 37.75
CA GLY A 19 -4.94 -3.00 36.33
C GLY A 19 -4.08 -4.25 36.12
N PRO A 20 -4.34 -5.04 35.05
CA PRO A 20 -3.48 -6.18 34.72
C PRO A 20 -2.02 -5.73 34.56
N PRO A 21 -1.03 -6.59 34.88
CA PRO A 21 0.37 -6.25 34.75
C PRO A 21 0.71 -5.80 33.31
N PRO A 22 1.63 -4.84 33.12
CA PRO A 22 1.99 -4.33 31.80
C PRO A 22 2.69 -5.35 30.88
N SER A 23 2.84 -6.61 31.33
CA SER A 23 3.48 -7.70 30.59
C SER A 23 2.55 -8.44 29.62
N ASP A 24 1.22 -8.27 29.71
CA ASP A 24 0.24 -8.99 28.88
C ASP A 24 -0.43 -8.12 27.80
N GLN A 25 0.11 -6.94 27.52
CA GLN A 25 -0.26 -6.19 26.33
C GLN A 25 0.50 -6.79 25.14
N VAL A 26 -0.01 -7.91 24.63
CA VAL A 26 0.36 -8.43 23.32
C VAL A 26 0.16 -7.32 22.30
N SER A 27 1.28 -6.77 21.81
CA SER A 27 1.29 -5.88 20.65
C SER A 27 0.71 -6.65 19.47
N ASP A 28 -0.57 -6.47 19.22
CA ASP A 28 -1.22 -6.99 18.03
C ASP A 28 -0.58 -6.30 16.82
N THR A 29 0.38 -7.00 16.22
CA THR A 29 1.10 -6.59 15.01
C THR A 29 0.42 -7.15 13.77
N SER A 30 -0.85 -7.55 13.86
CA SER A 30 -1.66 -7.82 12.69
C SER A 30 -1.53 -6.64 11.71
N PRO A 31 -1.30 -6.90 10.41
CA PRO A 31 -0.98 -5.85 9.46
C PRO A 31 -2.05 -4.76 9.49
N ALA A 32 -1.68 -3.55 9.92
CA ALA A 32 -2.58 -2.40 10.00
C ALA A 32 -3.12 -1.96 8.62
N VAL A 33 -2.59 -2.54 7.54
CA VAL A 33 -3.02 -2.34 6.15
C VAL A 33 -3.71 -3.61 5.62
N PRO A 34 -4.95 -3.51 5.10
CA PRO A 34 -5.69 -4.66 4.58
C PRO A 34 -4.90 -5.41 3.49
N ALA A 35 -4.87 -6.74 3.56
CA ALA A 35 -4.13 -7.58 2.62
C ALA A 35 -4.54 -7.35 1.15
N ALA A 36 -5.80 -7.00 0.90
CA ALA A 36 -6.29 -6.63 -0.43
C ALA A 36 -5.52 -5.43 -1.02
N VAL A 37 -5.19 -4.42 -0.21
CA VAL A 37 -4.42 -3.24 -0.64
C VAL A 37 -3.01 -3.64 -1.03
N ILE A 38 -2.39 -4.57 -0.28
CA ILE A 38 -1.04 -5.06 -0.58
C ILE A 38 -1.00 -5.73 -1.96
N TYR A 39 -1.97 -6.59 -2.27
CA TYR A 39 -2.06 -7.22 -3.59
C TYR A 39 -2.30 -6.21 -4.71
N LYS A 40 -3.12 -5.18 -4.49
CA LYS A 40 -3.36 -4.10 -5.46
C LYS A 40 -2.08 -3.32 -5.75
N LEU A 41 -1.35 -2.89 -4.71
CA LEU A 41 -0.08 -2.19 -4.86
C LEU A 41 0.97 -3.04 -5.59
N LEU A 42 1.04 -4.34 -5.26
CA LEU A 42 1.94 -5.26 -5.94
C LEU A 42 1.56 -5.41 -7.42
N ALA A 43 0.29 -5.66 -7.74
CA ALA A 43 -0.17 -5.77 -9.13
C ALA A 43 0.12 -4.50 -9.94
N PHE A 44 -0.06 -3.32 -9.32
CA PHE A 44 0.18 -2.05 -10.00
C PHE A 44 1.64 -1.79 -10.31
N THR A 45 2.52 -2.11 -9.36
CA THR A 45 3.98 -1.97 -9.54
C THR A 45 4.48 -2.91 -10.63
N VAL A 46 4.03 -4.17 -10.63
CA VAL A 46 4.37 -5.14 -11.68
C VAL A 46 3.84 -4.69 -13.03
N ALA A 47 2.58 -4.22 -13.11
CA ALA A 47 1.99 -3.76 -14.36
C ALA A 47 2.76 -2.56 -14.95
N MET A 48 3.14 -1.59 -14.13
CA MET A 48 3.87 -0.39 -14.57
C MET A 48 5.26 -0.72 -15.13
N ILE A 49 5.91 -1.78 -14.63
CA ILE A 49 7.22 -2.23 -15.11
C ILE A 49 7.06 -3.14 -16.32
N CYS A 50 6.24 -4.18 -16.20
CA CYS A 50 6.14 -5.23 -17.20
C CYS A 50 5.39 -4.79 -18.47
N ALA A 51 4.35 -3.97 -18.38
CA ALA A 51 3.57 -3.62 -19.56
C ALA A 51 4.34 -2.70 -20.54
N PRO A 52 4.97 -1.59 -20.12
CA PRO A 52 5.73 -0.74 -21.05
C PRO A 52 7.01 -1.42 -21.56
N ILE A 53 7.75 -2.11 -20.67
CA ILE A 53 8.99 -2.81 -21.04
C ILE A 53 8.68 -4.02 -21.93
N GLY A 54 7.67 -4.82 -21.54
CA GLY A 54 7.22 -5.97 -22.33
C GLY A 54 6.75 -5.53 -23.70
N SER A 55 5.95 -4.47 -23.78
CA SER A 55 5.48 -3.96 -25.06
C SER A 55 6.62 -3.40 -25.92
N TYR A 56 7.65 -2.80 -25.34
CA TYR A 56 8.84 -2.37 -26.06
C TYR A 56 9.54 -3.56 -26.74
N PHE A 57 9.88 -4.61 -25.98
CA PHE A 57 10.62 -5.76 -26.53
C PHE A 57 9.77 -6.60 -27.49
N LEU A 58 8.46 -6.74 -27.22
CA LEU A 58 7.54 -7.42 -28.13
C LEU A 58 7.46 -6.72 -29.49
N LEU A 59 7.29 -5.40 -29.52
CA LEU A 59 7.21 -4.66 -30.79
C LEU A 59 8.57 -4.50 -31.48
N LEU A 60 9.65 -4.36 -30.71
CA LEU A 60 11.01 -4.28 -31.25
C LEU A 60 11.37 -5.53 -32.06
N ASN A 61 11.00 -6.71 -31.55
CA ASN A 61 11.31 -7.99 -32.18
C ASN A 61 10.27 -8.41 -33.24
N SER A 62 8.98 -8.12 -33.03
CA SER A 62 7.92 -8.64 -33.91
C SER A 62 7.53 -7.71 -35.06
N VAL A 63 7.55 -6.39 -34.88
CA VAL A 63 6.95 -5.44 -35.85
C VAL A 63 8.00 -4.52 -36.45
N PHE A 64 8.89 -3.96 -35.63
CA PHE A 64 9.81 -2.89 -36.08
C PHE A 64 11.21 -3.37 -36.46
N ARG A 65 11.46 -4.69 -36.52
CA ARG A 65 12.72 -5.33 -36.98
C ARG A 65 13.99 -4.65 -36.41
N GLY A 66 13.96 -4.28 -35.13
CA GLY A 66 15.10 -3.65 -34.45
C GLY A 66 15.13 -2.12 -34.41
N ASN A 67 14.12 -1.40 -34.93
CA ASN A 67 14.10 0.06 -34.80
C ASN A 67 13.61 0.51 -33.40
N ALA A 68 14.58 0.79 -32.53
CA ALA A 68 14.38 1.20 -31.14
C ALA A 68 13.56 2.48 -30.96
N ILE A 69 13.57 3.39 -31.94
CA ILE A 69 12.86 4.67 -31.82
C ILE A 69 11.34 4.46 -31.95
N TYR A 70 10.89 3.66 -32.91
CA TYR A 70 9.46 3.37 -33.08
C TYR A 70 8.92 2.47 -31.96
N SER A 71 9.70 1.47 -31.52
CA SER A 71 9.30 0.65 -30.36
C SER A 71 9.27 1.46 -29.07
N GLY A 72 10.22 2.39 -28.89
CA GLY A 72 10.27 3.31 -27.76
C GLY A 72 9.07 4.26 -27.74
N ALA A 73 8.74 4.87 -28.88
CA ALA A 73 7.56 5.72 -29.02
C ALA A 73 6.26 4.97 -28.70
N PHE A 74 6.13 3.72 -29.18
CA PHE A 74 4.97 2.89 -28.84
C PHE A 74 4.93 2.54 -27.35
N ALA A 75 6.06 2.21 -26.74
CA ALA A 75 6.14 1.93 -25.30
C ALA A 75 5.71 3.15 -24.46
N ALA A 76 6.05 4.37 -24.89
CA ALA A 76 5.57 5.59 -24.26
C ALA A 76 4.04 5.75 -24.37
N VAL A 77 3.45 5.41 -25.52
CA VAL A 77 1.98 5.38 -25.66
C VAL A 77 1.36 4.34 -24.73
N VAL A 78 1.92 3.13 -24.66
CA VAL A 78 1.47 2.07 -23.75
C VAL A 78 1.54 2.49 -22.29
N ALA A 79 2.60 3.20 -21.89
CA ALA A 79 2.70 3.74 -20.52
C ALA A 79 1.55 4.69 -20.18
N ASN A 80 1.13 5.54 -21.11
CA ASN A 80 -0.03 6.43 -20.92
C ASN A 80 -1.35 5.63 -20.84
N VAL A 81 -1.49 4.57 -21.63
CA VAL A 81 -2.65 3.66 -21.53
C VAL A 81 -2.70 2.96 -20.17
N VAL A 82 -1.55 2.52 -19.64
CA VAL A 82 -1.46 1.92 -18.30
C VAL A 82 -1.85 2.93 -17.22
N LEU A 83 -1.43 4.20 -17.35
CA LEU A 83 -1.84 5.27 -16.45
C LEU A 83 -3.37 5.48 -16.48
N ILE A 84 -3.98 5.54 -17.68
CA ILE A 84 -5.43 5.67 -17.80
C ILE A 84 -6.13 4.44 -17.21
N GLY A 85 -5.60 3.24 -17.45
CA GLY A 85 -6.07 2.00 -16.85
C GLY A 85 -6.02 2.02 -15.32
N TYR A 86 -4.99 2.63 -14.72
CA TYR A 86 -4.91 2.85 -13.28
C TYR A 86 -6.11 3.64 -12.77
N ILE A 87 -6.38 4.77 -13.42
CA ILE A 87 -7.44 5.70 -13.02
C ILE A 87 -8.79 4.99 -13.07
N ILE A 88 -9.04 4.19 -14.12
CA ILE A 88 -10.28 3.42 -14.24
C ILE A 88 -10.40 2.37 -13.14
N VAL A 89 -9.32 1.65 -12.83
CA VAL A 89 -9.32 0.65 -11.74
C VAL A 89 -9.55 1.33 -10.40
N ALA A 90 -8.89 2.46 -10.14
CA ALA A 90 -9.07 3.24 -8.92
C ALA A 90 -10.52 3.69 -8.74
N TRP A 91 -11.18 4.19 -9.80
CA TRP A 91 -12.61 4.54 -9.74
C TRP A 91 -13.51 3.34 -9.46
N LYS A 92 -13.26 2.20 -10.11
CA LYS A 92 -14.04 0.98 -9.86
C LYS A 92 -13.87 0.46 -8.43
N GLU A 93 -12.69 0.63 -7.86
CA GLU A 93 -12.43 0.23 -6.48
C GLU A 93 -13.08 1.19 -5.48
N ASP A 94 -13.04 2.49 -5.73
CA ASP A 94 -13.75 3.51 -4.93
C ASP A 94 -15.27 3.24 -4.86
N ASP A 95 -15.88 2.85 -5.98
CA ASP A 95 -17.30 2.48 -6.04
C ASP A 95 -17.60 1.19 -5.26
N SER A 96 -16.71 0.20 -5.36
CA SER A 96 -16.90 -1.11 -4.73
C SER A 96 -16.80 -1.04 -3.20
N GLU A 97 -15.87 -0.24 -2.67
CA GLU A 97 -15.73 -0.01 -1.23
C GLU A 97 -16.94 0.73 -0.66
N ASN A 98 -17.52 1.68 -1.41
CA ASN A 98 -18.75 2.38 -1.02
C ASN A 98 -19.94 1.43 -0.90
N ILE A 99 -20.16 0.57 -1.91
CA ILE A 99 -21.28 -0.38 -1.92
C ILE A 99 -21.12 -1.45 -0.82
N GLU A 100 -19.89 -1.87 -0.51
CA GLU A 100 -19.65 -2.83 0.56
C GLU A 100 -19.87 -2.21 1.95
N ALA A 101 -19.49 -0.94 2.13
CA ALA A 101 -19.78 -0.17 3.35
C ALA A 101 -21.29 -0.01 3.58
N GLU A 102 -22.05 0.37 2.55
CA GLU A 102 -23.51 0.50 2.64
C GLU A 102 -24.21 -0.83 2.97
N LYS A 103 -23.73 -1.95 2.39
CA LYS A 103 -24.28 -3.29 2.68
C LYS A 103 -23.98 -3.76 4.10
N LYS A 104 -22.81 -3.40 4.65
CA LYS A 104 -22.46 -3.69 6.05
C LYS A 104 -23.32 -2.87 7.01
N LEU A 105 -23.60 -1.61 6.68
CA LEU A 105 -24.45 -0.72 7.47
C LEU A 105 -25.91 -1.21 7.52
N LYS A 106 -26.48 -1.63 6.38
CA LYS A 106 -27.84 -2.17 6.29
C LYS A 106 -28.04 -3.55 6.95
N LYS A 107 -26.97 -4.30 7.19
CA LYS A 107 -27.02 -5.59 7.93
C LYS A 107 -26.84 -5.42 9.44
N ALA A 108 -26.32 -4.28 9.88
CA ALA A 108 -26.13 -3.96 11.29
C ALA A 108 -27.33 -3.21 11.91
N GLN A 109 -28.32 -2.85 11.08
CA GLN A 109 -29.55 -2.16 11.44
C GLN A 109 -30.74 -3.10 11.32
#